data_AF-A0A7J3CTD3-F1
#
_entry.id   AF-A0A7J3CTD3-F1
#
_cell.length_a   1.000
_cell.length_b   1.000
_cell.length_c   1.000
_cell.angle_alpha   90.00
_cell.angle_beta   90.00
_cell.angle_gamma   90.00
#
_symmetry.space_group_name_H-M   'P 1'
#
loop_
_entity.id
_entity.type
_entity.pdbx_description
1 polymer ?
#
loop_
_entity_poly.entity_id
_entity_poly.type
_entity_poly.pdbx_seq_one_letter_code
_entity_poly.pdbx_strand_id
1 'polypeptide(L)'
;MFDNLQVYIILTIAIGYIALYEIASKLLVNKEKIKEINQRSKQLQQELSKATKEKNEKKLEEISKEYEKLMPQVMHATLMQLVPLIIVLPILSIILTYLKNNFTNFIIKLPFSLPIFIQNFNNFPNWRDTFGPVGWFWLSVIGISLVISFVRFAINKLKEKDIKSLMLINNIKK
;
A
#
# COMPACT_ATOMS: atom_id res chain seq x y z
N MET A 1 -20.18 11.69 20.04
CA MET A 1 -19.06 11.03 20.75
C MET A 1 -19.30 9.53 20.59
N PHE A 2 -18.34 8.78 20.06
CA PHE A 2 -18.56 7.41 19.57
C PHE A 2 -18.71 6.41 20.73
N ASP A 3 -19.84 6.46 21.46
CA ASP A 3 -20.10 5.58 22.62
C ASP A 3 -20.70 4.22 22.22
N ASN A 4 -20.50 3.82 20.96
CA ASN A 4 -20.94 2.52 20.46
C ASN A 4 -19.76 1.56 20.54
N LEU A 5 -19.79 0.64 21.51
CA LEU A 5 -18.88 -0.50 21.66
C LEU A 5 -18.55 -1.18 20.31
N GLN A 6 -19.54 -1.24 19.42
CA GLN A 6 -19.43 -1.79 18.07
C GLN A 6 -18.36 -1.09 17.19
N VAL A 7 -18.18 0.23 17.33
CA VAL A 7 -17.15 0.99 16.61
C VAL A 7 -15.76 0.49 16.99
N TYR A 8 -15.51 0.34 18.29
CA TYR A 8 -14.22 -0.14 18.81
C TYR A 8 -13.95 -1.60 18.43
N ILE A 9 -14.99 -2.45 18.41
CA ILE A 9 -14.84 -3.85 17.99
C ILE A 9 -14.45 -3.92 16.51
N ILE A 10 -15.15 -3.21 15.62
CA ILE A 10 -14.85 -3.20 14.18
C ILE A 10 -13.44 -2.63 13.94
N LEU A 11 -13.06 -1.58 14.67
CA LEU A 11 -11.72 -0.99 14.59
C LEU A 11 -10.63 -1.97 15.04
N THR A 12 -10.87 -2.72 16.12
CA THR A 12 -9.96 -3.77 16.59
C THR A 12 -9.80 -4.88 15.54
N ILE A 13 -10.89 -5.31 14.90
CA ILE A 13 -10.85 -6.29 13.81
C ILE A 13 -10.05 -5.74 12.61
N ALA A 14 -10.22 -4.46 12.26
CA ALA A 14 -9.46 -3.82 11.20
C ALA A 14 -7.96 -3.76 11.50
N ILE A 15 -7.56 -3.44 12.74
CA ILE A 15 -6.15 -3.47 13.17
C ILE A 15 -5.61 -4.90 13.07
N GLY A 16 -6.35 -5.90 13.57
CA GLY A 16 -5.95 -7.31 13.49
C GLY A 16 -5.77 -7.77 12.05
N TYR A 17 -6.66 -7.37 11.15
CA TYR A 17 -6.56 -7.64 9.72
C TYR A 17 -5.30 -7.02 9.08
N ILE A 18 -5.01 -5.75 9.38
CA ILE A 18 -3.79 -5.09 8.90
C ILE A 18 -2.55 -5.80 9.43
N ALA A 19 -2.51 -6.10 10.73
CA ALA A 19 -1.37 -6.78 11.35
C ALA A 19 -1.13 -8.16 10.71
N LEU A 20 -2.19 -8.91 10.45
CA LEU A 20 -2.11 -10.19 9.76
C LEU A 20 -1.55 -10.05 8.34
N TYR A 21 -2.03 -9.06 7.58
CA TYR A 21 -1.47 -8.75 6.25
C TYR A 21 0.01 -8.40 6.32
N GLU A 22 0.43 -7.59 7.29
CA GLU A 22 1.85 -7.24 7.47
C GLU A 22 2.72 -8.45 7.83
N ILE A 23 2.22 -9.36 8.68
CA ILE A 23 2.91 -10.59 9.04
C ILE A 23 3.05 -11.49 7.82
N ALA A 24 1.95 -11.75 7.10
CA ALA A 24 1.96 -12.56 5.89
C ALA A 24 2.91 -11.97 4.84
N SER A 25 2.88 -10.65 4.65
CA SER A 25 3.78 -9.93 3.75
C SER A 25 5.25 -10.08 4.18
N LYS A 26 5.58 -9.92 5.47
CA LYS A 26 6.96 -10.07 5.94
C LYS A 26 7.51 -11.49 5.78
N LEU A 27 6.68 -12.50 5.97
CA LEU A 27 7.10 -13.91 5.89
C LEU A 27 7.24 -14.40 4.44
N LEU A 28 6.36 -13.94 3.54
CA LEU A 28 6.25 -14.49 2.18
C LEU A 28 6.95 -13.63 1.11
N VAL A 29 7.28 -12.38 1.42
CA VAL A 29 7.79 -11.42 0.44
C VAL A 29 9.23 -11.04 0.75
N ASN A 30 10.15 -11.37 -0.15
CA ASN A 30 11.52 -10.89 -0.10
C ASN A 30 11.60 -9.43 -0.56
N LYS A 31 11.56 -8.51 0.41
CA LYS A 31 11.54 -7.05 0.16
C LYS A 31 12.84 -6.54 -0.47
N GLU A 32 13.98 -7.16 -0.19
CA GLU A 32 15.27 -6.74 -0.74
C GLU A 32 15.34 -7.04 -2.23
N LYS A 33 14.98 -8.26 -2.63
CA LYS A 33 14.95 -8.68 -4.03
C LYS A 33 13.98 -7.83 -4.86
N ILE A 34 12.81 -7.52 -4.32
CA ILE A 34 11.83 -6.63 -4.98
C ILE A 34 12.38 -5.21 -5.10
N LYS A 35 13.04 -4.70 -4.06
CA LYS A 35 13.64 -3.36 -4.09
C LYS A 35 14.73 -3.26 -5.16
N GLU A 36 15.58 -4.26 -5.27
CA GLU A 36 16.62 -4.35 -6.30
C GLU A 36 16.02 -4.35 -7.72
N ILE A 37 15.04 -5.21 -7.98
CA ILE A 37 14.35 -5.30 -9.28
C ILE A 37 13.68 -3.97 -9.64
N ASN A 38 13.01 -3.32 -8.67
CA ASN A 38 12.36 -2.02 -8.88
C ASN A 38 13.37 -0.90 -9.13
N GLN A 39 14.53 -0.92 -8.47
CA GLN A 39 15.60 0.05 -8.71
C GLN A 39 16.19 -0.10 -10.11
N ARG A 40 16.49 -1.34 -10.52
CA ARG A 40 17.00 -1.63 -11.86
C ARG A 40 15.99 -1.27 -12.95
N SER A 41 14.71 -1.58 -12.72
CA SER A 41 13.62 -1.20 -13.63
C SER A 41 13.51 0.32 -13.78
N LYS A 42 13.61 1.08 -12.68
CA LYS A 42 13.59 2.55 -12.70
C LYS A 42 14.81 3.14 -13.41
N GLN A 43 16.00 2.57 -13.22
CA GLN A 43 17.22 2.98 -13.92
C GLN A 43 17.07 2.78 -15.43
N LEU A 44 16.65 1.59 -15.88
CA LEU A 44 16.43 1.32 -17.30
C LEU A 44 15.36 2.22 -17.92
N GLN A 45 14.25 2.50 -17.21
CA GLN A 45 13.24 3.45 -17.68
C GLN A 45 13.80 4.87 -17.86
N GLN A 46 14.68 5.32 -16.96
CA GLN A 46 15.34 6.62 -17.08
C GLN A 46 16.31 6.66 -18.26
N GLU A 47 17.09 5.60 -18.46
CA GLU A 47 18.03 5.47 -19.58
C GLU A 47 17.29 5.41 -20.91
N LEU A 48 16.19 4.67 -20.98
CA LEU A 48 15.32 4.60 -22.15
C LEU A 48 14.78 6.00 -22.47
N SER A 49 14.26 6.72 -21.48
CA SER A 49 13.77 8.10 -21.67
C SER A 49 14.86 9.06 -22.17
N LYS A 50 16.12 8.91 -21.72
CA LYS A 50 17.26 9.70 -22.21
C LYS A 50 17.61 9.32 -23.65
N ALA A 51 17.74 8.03 -23.95
CA ALA A 51 18.07 7.54 -25.28
C ALA A 51 16.99 7.89 -26.33
N THR A 52 15.71 7.92 -25.94
CA THR A 52 14.61 8.40 -26.80
C THR A 52 14.76 9.88 -27.13
N LYS A 53 15.13 10.72 -26.14
CA LYS A 53 15.37 12.16 -26.35
C LYS A 53 16.59 12.41 -27.24
N GLU A 54 17.62 11.59 -27.10
CA GLU A 54 18.87 11.65 -27.87
C GLU A 54 18.74 11.02 -29.27
N LYS A 55 17.60 10.39 -29.61
CA LYS A 55 17.35 9.65 -30.86
C LYS A 55 18.46 8.65 -31.21
N ASN A 56 19.09 8.06 -30.21
CA ASN A 56 20.17 7.10 -30.41
C ASN A 56 19.58 5.69 -30.57
N GLU A 57 19.35 5.27 -31.82
CA GLU A 57 18.69 4.01 -32.16
C GLU A 57 19.42 2.78 -31.64
N LYS A 58 20.75 2.75 -31.70
CA LYS A 58 21.55 1.63 -31.18
C LYS A 58 21.40 1.46 -29.67
N LYS A 59 21.49 2.58 -28.95
CA LYS A 59 21.34 2.60 -27.49
C LYS A 59 19.90 2.26 -27.07
N LEU A 60 18.92 2.67 -27.86
CA LEU A 60 17.51 2.29 -27.65
C LEU A 60 17.31 0.78 -27.78
N GLU A 61 17.91 0.15 -28.79
CA GLU A 61 17.80 -1.30 -28.99
C GLU A 61 18.46 -2.09 -27.85
N GLU A 62 19.65 -1.67 -27.41
CA GLU A 62 20.36 -2.28 -26.28
C GLU A 62 19.56 -2.19 -24.97
N ILE A 63 19.06 -0.99 -24.63
CA ILE A 63 18.27 -0.79 -23.41
C ILE A 63 16.94 -1.56 -23.48
N SER A 64 16.32 -1.63 -24.65
CA SER A 64 15.07 -2.40 -24.84
C SER A 64 15.29 -3.89 -24.61
N LYS A 65 16.40 -4.45 -25.12
CA LYS A 65 16.79 -5.85 -24.87
C LYS A 65 17.06 -6.12 -23.39
N GLU A 66 17.68 -5.18 -22.67
CA GLU A 66 17.87 -5.31 -21.22
C GLU A 66 16.55 -5.23 -20.45
N TYR A 67 15.64 -4.35 -20.86
CA TYR A 67 14.31 -4.25 -20.27
C TYR A 67 13.50 -5.54 -20.47
N GLU A 68 13.58 -6.15 -21.66
CA GLU A 68 12.96 -7.44 -21.95
C GLU A 68 13.50 -8.56 -21.05
N LYS A 69 14.82 -8.61 -20.82
CA LYS A 69 15.44 -9.56 -19.88
C LYS A 69 15.04 -9.32 -18.42
N LEU A 70 14.76 -8.08 -18.05
CA LEU A 70 14.31 -7.72 -16.71
C LEU A 70 12.82 -8.02 -16.50
N MET A 71 12.02 -8.03 -17.57
CA MET A 71 10.57 -8.18 -17.50
C MET A 71 10.09 -9.46 -16.77
N PRO A 72 10.69 -10.65 -16.99
CA PRO A 72 10.36 -11.85 -16.20
C PRO A 72 10.61 -11.65 -14.70
N GLN A 73 11.65 -10.92 -14.32
CA GLN A 73 11.97 -10.64 -12.93
C GLN A 73 10.96 -9.67 -12.31
N VAL A 74 10.56 -8.64 -13.05
CA VAL A 74 9.50 -7.70 -12.65
C VAL A 74 8.17 -8.42 -12.47
N MET A 75 7.82 -9.32 -13.39
CA MET A 75 6.61 -10.13 -13.29
C MET A 75 6.67 -11.04 -12.06
N HIS A 76 7.78 -11.73 -11.85
CA HIS A 76 7.96 -12.59 -10.68
C HIS A 76 7.92 -11.80 -9.35
N ALA A 77 8.52 -10.61 -9.32
CA ALA A 77 8.44 -9.69 -8.19
C ALA A 77 7.02 -9.20 -7.92
N THR A 78 6.23 -8.96 -8.97
CA THR A 78 4.81 -8.62 -8.86
C THR A 78 4.02 -9.80 -8.30
N LEU A 79 4.22 -11.01 -8.83
CA LEU A 79 3.54 -12.21 -8.34
C LEU A 79 3.87 -12.51 -6.88
N MET A 80 5.13 -12.36 -6.45
CA MET A 80 5.51 -12.48 -5.04
C MET A 80 4.72 -11.53 -4.13
N GLN A 81 4.40 -10.32 -4.59
CA GLN A 81 3.60 -9.36 -3.82
C GLN A 81 2.12 -9.76 -3.73
N LEU A 82 1.64 -10.61 -4.64
CA LEU A 82 0.27 -11.14 -4.61
C LEU A 82 0.13 -12.38 -3.73
N VAL A 83 1.22 -13.10 -3.43
CA VAL A 83 1.20 -14.30 -2.58
C VAL A 83 0.52 -14.06 -1.22
N PRO A 84 0.79 -12.97 -0.48
CA PRO A 84 0.09 -12.68 0.78
C PRO A 84 -1.43 -12.57 0.64
N LEU A 85 -1.93 -12.15 -0.53
CA LEU A 85 -3.37 -12.02 -0.77
C LEU A 85 -4.08 -13.37 -0.77
N ILE A 86 -3.40 -14.46 -1.15
CA ILE A 86 -3.96 -15.81 -1.13
C ILE A 86 -4.36 -16.21 0.30
N ILE A 87 -3.62 -15.75 1.31
CA ILE A 87 -3.93 -16.01 2.73
C ILE A 87 -4.95 -15.00 3.25
N VAL A 88 -4.80 -13.73 2.87
CA VAL A 88 -5.57 -12.63 3.46
C VAL A 88 -6.99 -12.55 2.87
N LEU A 89 -7.21 -12.92 1.62
CA LEU A 89 -8.53 -12.86 0.96
C LEU A 89 -9.56 -13.84 1.55
N PRO A 90 -9.25 -15.13 1.83
CA PRO A 90 -10.19 -16.02 2.52
C PRO A 90 -10.59 -15.49 3.90
N ILE A 91 -9.61 -14.96 4.63
CA ILE A 91 -9.82 -14.40 5.97
C ILE A 91 -10.68 -13.13 5.89
N LEU A 92 -10.43 -12.28 4.88
CA LEU A 92 -11.26 -11.12 4.60
C LEU A 92 -12.71 -11.54 4.34
N SER A 93 -12.95 -12.58 3.53
CA SER A 93 -14.31 -13.06 3.26
C SER A 93 -15.04 -13.49 4.54
N ILE A 94 -14.35 -14.19 5.43
CA ILE A 94 -14.87 -14.59 6.74
C ILE A 94 -15.19 -13.35 7.59
N ILE A 95 -14.27 -12.39 7.67
CA ILE A 95 -14.46 -11.14 8.42
C ILE A 95 -15.67 -10.36 7.88
N LEU A 96 -15.77 -10.17 6.57
CA LEU A 96 -16.86 -9.40 5.97
C LEU A 96 -18.22 -10.06 6.21
N THR A 97 -18.29 -11.39 6.12
CA THR A 97 -19.50 -12.16 6.41
C THR A 97 -19.87 -12.05 7.88
N TYR A 98 -18.88 -12.20 8.77
CA TYR A 98 -19.06 -12.05 10.22
C TYR A 98 -19.58 -10.64 10.58
N LEU A 99 -18.97 -9.60 10.02
CA LEU A 99 -19.37 -8.21 10.24
C LEU A 99 -20.80 -7.94 9.76
N LYS A 100 -21.15 -8.43 8.57
CA LYS A 100 -22.50 -8.27 8.01
C LYS A 100 -23.57 -8.94 8.88
N ASN A 101 -23.29 -10.13 9.41
CA ASN A 101 -24.28 -10.92 10.14
C ASN A 101 -24.43 -10.50 11.61
N ASN A 102 -23.36 -10.05 12.26
CA ASN A 102 -23.37 -9.73 13.70
C ASN A 102 -23.60 -8.23 14.00
N PHE A 103 -23.41 -7.37 13.01
CA PHE A 103 -23.55 -5.91 13.17
C PHE A 103 -24.59 -5.33 12.20
N THR A 104 -25.71 -6.02 12.00
CA THR A 104 -26.78 -5.64 11.05
C THR A 104 -27.35 -4.25 11.31
N ASN A 105 -27.47 -3.85 12.58
CA ASN A 105 -28.03 -2.55 12.99
C ASN A 105 -26.96 -1.45 13.11
N PHE A 106 -25.70 -1.74 12.80
CA PHE A 106 -24.63 -0.76 12.89
C PHE A 106 -24.70 0.21 11.72
N ILE A 107 -24.89 1.49 12.03
CA ILE A 107 -24.81 2.58 11.06
C ILE A 107 -23.99 3.70 11.69
N ILE A 108 -22.99 4.19 10.95
CA ILE A 108 -22.19 5.34 11.32
C ILE A 108 -22.38 6.45 10.28
N LYS A 109 -22.64 7.66 10.76
CA LYS A 109 -22.75 8.86 9.92
C LYS A 109 -21.52 9.72 10.13
N LEU A 110 -20.80 10.00 9.05
CA LEU A 110 -19.66 10.90 9.05
C LEU A 110 -20.11 12.36 8.93
N PRO A 111 -19.31 13.32 9.41
CA PRO A 111 -19.61 14.75 9.24
C PRO A 111 -19.31 15.27 7.82
N PHE A 112 -18.82 14.41 6.92
CA PHE A 112 -18.52 14.70 5.52
C PHE A 112 -18.88 13.50 4.64
N SER A 113 -19.17 13.75 3.37
CA SER A 113 -19.46 12.70 2.38
C SER A 113 -18.18 12.22 1.71
N LEU A 114 -18.06 10.91 1.50
CA LEU A 114 -16.96 10.30 0.76
C LEU A 114 -17.44 9.76 -0.60
N PRO A 115 -16.62 9.90 -1.66
CA PRO A 115 -16.91 9.27 -2.95
C PRO A 115 -16.62 7.77 -2.86
N ILE A 116 -17.64 6.93 -3.06
CA ILE A 116 -17.50 5.46 -3.06
C ILE A 116 -17.51 4.95 -4.50
N PHE A 117 -16.44 4.25 -4.88
CA PHE A 117 -16.14 3.89 -6.27
C PHE A 117 -16.77 2.57 -6.76
N ILE A 118 -17.20 1.67 -5.85
CA ILE A 118 -17.39 0.24 -6.20
C ILE A 118 -18.87 -0.20 -6.25
N GLN A 119 -19.81 0.56 -5.70
CA GLN A 119 -21.18 0.05 -5.45
C GLN A 119 -22.24 0.47 -6.48
N ASN A 120 -22.02 1.47 -7.32
CA ASN A 120 -23.02 1.91 -8.29
C ASN A 120 -22.37 2.62 -9.49
N PHE A 121 -21.96 1.85 -10.52
CA PHE A 121 -21.30 2.40 -11.71
C PHE A 121 -22.20 3.35 -12.51
N ASN A 122 -23.53 3.23 -12.37
CA ASN A 122 -24.50 4.09 -13.05
C ASN A 122 -24.58 5.50 -12.44
N ASN A 123 -24.22 5.67 -11.17
CA ASN A 123 -24.24 6.95 -10.45
C ASN A 123 -22.85 7.24 -9.87
N PHE A 124 -21.86 7.24 -10.75
CA PHE A 124 -20.45 7.42 -10.39
C PHE A 124 -20.04 8.90 -10.52
N PRO A 125 -19.42 9.51 -9.49
CA PRO A 125 -19.12 8.97 -8.16
C PRO A 125 -20.31 9.05 -7.18
N ASN A 126 -20.52 8.00 -6.39
CA ASN A 126 -21.61 7.93 -5.40
C ASN A 126 -21.16 8.51 -4.06
N TRP A 127 -21.57 9.75 -3.78
CA TRP A 127 -21.27 10.48 -2.55
C TRP A 127 -22.18 10.02 -1.40
N ARG A 128 -21.60 9.49 -0.33
CA ARG A 128 -22.35 9.05 0.86
C ARG A 128 -21.62 9.41 2.15
N ASP A 129 -22.40 9.75 3.17
CA ASP A 129 -21.97 10.07 4.53
C ASP A 129 -22.32 8.97 5.54
N THR A 130 -23.24 8.06 5.20
CA THR A 130 -23.64 6.92 6.04
C THR A 130 -22.99 5.61 5.61
N PHE A 131 -22.44 4.86 6.56
CA PHE A 131 -21.76 3.59 6.35
C PHE A 131 -22.29 2.51 7.29
N GLY A 132 -22.49 1.31 6.76
CA GLY A 132 -22.74 0.10 7.56
C GLY A 132 -21.44 -0.51 8.11
N PRO A 133 -21.49 -1.71 8.72
CA PRO A 133 -20.33 -2.31 9.39
C PRO A 133 -19.17 -2.62 8.45
N VAL A 134 -19.48 -3.11 7.24
CA VAL A 134 -18.48 -3.38 6.19
C VAL A 134 -17.85 -2.09 5.67
N GLY A 135 -18.66 -1.04 5.47
CA GLY A 135 -18.16 0.25 5.02
C GLY A 135 -17.21 0.86 6.05
N TRP A 136 -17.60 0.83 7.32
CA TRP A 136 -16.78 1.31 8.42
C TRP A 136 -15.48 0.51 8.61
N PHE A 137 -15.53 -0.81 8.42
CA PHE A 137 -14.33 -1.65 8.39
C PHE A 137 -13.34 -1.18 7.32
N TRP A 138 -13.78 -0.99 6.07
CA TRP A 138 -12.89 -0.53 5.00
C TRP A 138 -12.34 0.88 5.25
N LEU A 139 -13.16 1.80 5.75
CA LEU A 139 -12.72 3.13 6.15
C LEU A 139 -11.66 3.07 7.25
N SER A 140 -11.86 2.19 8.24
CA SER A 140 -10.89 1.96 9.32
C SER A 140 -9.58 1.39 8.76
N VAL A 141 -9.66 0.38 7.88
CA VAL A 141 -8.47 -0.23 7.26
C VAL A 141 -7.66 0.81 6.48
N ILE A 142 -8.32 1.60 5.63
CA ILE A 142 -7.66 2.63 4.82
C ILE A 142 -7.09 3.73 5.71
N GLY A 143 -7.89 4.24 6.66
CA GLY A 143 -7.49 5.31 7.57
C GLY A 143 -6.27 4.92 8.42
N ILE A 144 -6.29 3.74 9.02
CA ILE A 144 -5.16 3.23 9.82
C ILE A 144 -3.93 3.00 8.93
N SER A 145 -4.10 2.45 7.72
CA SER A 145 -2.99 2.24 6.79
C SER A 145 -2.31 3.55 6.39
N LEU A 146 -3.08 4.60 6.19
CA LEU A 146 -2.57 5.95 5.93
C LEU A 146 -1.79 6.50 7.14
N VAL A 147 -2.33 6.35 8.35
CA VAL A 147 -1.63 6.77 9.58
C VAL A 147 -0.30 6.02 9.73
N ILE A 148 -0.28 4.69 9.55
CA ILE A 148 0.94 3.88 9.60
C ILE A 148 1.96 4.37 8.55
N SER A 149 1.50 4.66 7.34
CA SER A 149 2.36 5.15 6.25
C SER A 149 2.96 6.52 6.59
N PHE A 150 2.17 7.42 7.15
CA PHE A 150 2.62 8.74 7.59
C PHE A 150 3.63 8.66 8.75
N VAL A 151 3.36 7.82 9.74
CA VAL A 151 4.28 7.59 10.87
C VAL A 151 5.61 7.02 10.37
N ARG A 152 5.60 6.03 9.47
CA ARG A 152 6.81 5.49 8.85
C ARG A 152 7.59 6.56 8.08
N PHE A 153 6.88 7.40 7.33
CA PHE A 153 7.50 8.51 6.60
C PHE A 153 8.18 9.51 7.56
N ALA A 154 7.50 9.92 8.64
CA ALA A 154 8.05 10.83 9.64
C ALA A 154 9.30 10.25 10.32
N ILE A 155 9.26 8.96 10.73
CA ILE A 155 10.40 8.28 11.35
C ILE A 155 11.60 8.21 10.38
N ASN A 156 11.36 7.85 9.12
CA ASN A 156 12.44 7.76 8.13
C ASN A 156 13.09 9.12 7.87
N LYS A 157 12.30 10.19 7.82
CA LYS A 157 12.80 11.56 7.64
C LYS A 157 13.66 12.03 8.83
N LEU A 158 13.30 11.64 10.05
CA LEU A 158 14.11 11.94 11.24
C LEU A 158 15.44 11.19 11.21
N LYS A 159 15.43 9.88 10.92
CA LYS A 159 16.66 9.08 10.80
C LYS A 159 17.63 9.63 9.76
N GLU A 160 17.15 10.08 8.61
CA GLU A 160 17.99 10.70 7.58
C GLU A 160 18.66 11.99 8.07
N LYS A 161 17.95 12.80 8.86
CA LYS A 161 18.49 14.06 9.42
C LYS A 161 19.59 13.77 10.43
N ASP A 162 19.38 12.79 11.32
CA ASP A 162 20.36 12.37 12.31
C ASP A 162 21.64 11.82 11.65
N ILE A 163 21.50 10.97 10.63
CA ILE A 163 22.64 10.41 9.88
C ILE A 163 23.45 11.51 9.18
N LYS A 164 22.77 12.47 8.53
CA LYS A 164 23.47 13.61 7.90
C LYS A 164 24.20 14.48 8.93
N SER A 165 23.62 14.69 10.10
CA SER A 165 24.28 15.45 11.18
C SER A 165 25.54 14.76 11.70
N LEU A 166 25.51 13.42 11.85
CA LEU A 166 26.67 12.62 12.28
C LEU A 166 27.79 12.63 11.23
N MET A 167 27.46 12.57 9.94
CA MET A 167 28.46 12.66 8.87
C MET A 167 29.14 14.03 8.81
N LEU A 168 28.39 15.13 9.04
CA LEU A 168 28.97 16.48 9.10
C LEU A 168 29.94 16.64 10.28
N ILE A 169 29.61 16.11 11.45
CA ILE A 169 30.48 16.17 12.63
C ILE A 169 31.79 15.39 12.40
N ASN A 170 31.73 14.22 11.76
CA ASN A 170 32.93 13.42 11.47
C ASN A 170 33.81 14.03 10.37
N ASN A 171 33.24 14.78 9.43
CA ASN A 171 34.00 15.46 8.37
C ASN A 171 34.67 16.76 8.86
N ILE A 172 34.22 17.35 9.98
CA ILE A 172 34.83 18.52 10.63
C ILE A 172 35.99 18.12 11.56
N LYS A 173 36.01 16.88 12.05
CA LYS A 173 37.06 16.34 12.94
C LYS A 173 38.30 15.80 12.19
N LYS A 174 38.32 15.86 10.86
CA LYS A 174 39.38 15.33 10.00
C LYS A 174 40.08 16.47 9.28
#